data_AF-A0A2W7NVC2-F1
#
_entry.id   AF-A0A2W7NVC2-F1
#
_cell.length_a   1.000
_cell.length_b   1.000
_cell.length_c   1.000
_cell.angle_alpha   90.00
_cell.angle_beta   90.00
_cell.angle_gamma   90.00
#
_symmetry.space_group_name_H-M   'P 1'
#
loop_
_entity.id
_entity.type
_entity.pdbx_description
1 polymer ?
#
loop_
_entity_poly.entity_id
_entity_poly.type
_entity_poly.pdbx_seq_one_letter_code
_entity_poly.pdbx_strand_id
1 'polypeptide(L)'
;MGTTNFNFTLTLNNDEFIKVGEELYTTRQNLTHKEPRIHLIGKNCLDALKPFEGRLTKTVIKEWLLLAKVLDASCDSMNQWDEKKIIEELIAGHPHPISWYLDNCKLP
;
A
#
# COMPACT_ATOMS: atom_id res chain seq x y z
N MET A 1 2.34 -22.43 -39.15
CA MET A 1 2.29 -21.26 -38.23
C MET A 1 2.81 -21.74 -36.89
N GLY A 2 3.93 -21.20 -36.41
CA GLY A 2 4.55 -21.62 -35.15
C GLY A 2 4.16 -20.66 -34.03
N THR A 3 3.65 -21.19 -32.92
CA THR A 3 3.47 -20.45 -31.68
C THR A 3 4.77 -20.50 -30.88
N THR A 4 5.32 -19.33 -30.56
CA THR A 4 6.49 -19.21 -29.68
C THR A 4 6.03 -18.67 -28.33
N ASN A 5 6.11 -19.49 -27.29
CA ASN A 5 5.82 -19.07 -25.93
C ASN A 5 7.09 -18.44 -25.32
N PHE A 6 7.02 -17.16 -24.98
CA PHE A 6 8.07 -16.46 -24.24
C PHE A 6 7.75 -16.47 -22.75
N ASN A 7 8.63 -17.06 -21.95
CA ASN A 7 8.56 -16.99 -20.48
C ASN A 7 9.57 -15.94 -19.99
N PHE A 8 9.07 -14.91 -19.30
CA PHE A 8 9.92 -13.89 -18.68
C PHE A 8 10.09 -14.21 -17.20
N THR A 9 11.35 -14.26 -16.75
CA THR A 9 11.68 -14.30 -15.32
C THR A 9 12.08 -12.90 -14.89
N LEU A 10 11.47 -12.38 -13.82
CA LEU A 10 11.75 -11.03 -13.34
C LEU A 10 12.15 -11.08 -11.87
N THR A 11 13.34 -10.58 -11.57
CA THR A 11 13.86 -10.48 -10.21
C THR A 11 13.57 -9.09 -9.68
N LEU A 12 12.92 -9.02 -8.53
CA LEU A 12 12.68 -7.78 -7.80
C LEU A 12 13.52 -7.76 -6.53
N ASN A 13 14.05 -6.59 -6.21
CA ASN A 13 14.66 -6.36 -4.91
C ASN A 13 13.56 -6.37 -3.86
N ASN A 14 13.80 -7.02 -2.73
CA ASN A 14 12.79 -7.11 -1.66
C ASN A 14 12.27 -5.74 -1.24
N ASP A 15 13.08 -4.69 -1.29
CA ASP A 15 12.68 -3.35 -0.84
C ASP A 15 11.78 -2.61 -1.85
N GLU A 16 11.55 -3.17 -3.04
CA GLU A 16 10.83 -2.51 -4.13
C GLU A 16 9.42 -3.07 -4.37
N PHE A 17 8.98 -3.99 -3.52
CA PHE A 17 7.63 -4.53 -3.56
C PHE A 17 7.15 -5.00 -2.19
N ILE A 18 5.85 -5.15 -2.04
CA ILE A 18 5.22 -5.96 -0.99
C ILE A 18 4.34 -7.00 -1.64
N LYS A 19 4.36 -8.21 -1.09
CA LYS A 19 3.44 -9.28 -1.50
C LYS A 19 2.31 -9.42 -0.49
N VAL A 20 1.07 -9.31 -0.95
CA VAL A 20 -0.13 -9.52 -0.12
C VAL A 20 -1.04 -10.53 -0.78
N GLY A 21 -1.02 -11.76 -0.25
CA GLY A 21 -1.70 -12.90 -0.86
C GLY A 21 -1.16 -13.17 -2.27
N GLU A 22 -2.05 -13.10 -3.26
CA GLU A 22 -1.71 -13.27 -4.69
C GLU A 22 -1.38 -11.95 -5.40
N GLU A 23 -1.50 -10.81 -4.71
CA GLU A 23 -1.26 -9.48 -5.28
C GLU A 23 0.16 -8.99 -4.92
N LEU A 24 0.77 -8.29 -5.87
CA LEU A 24 2.09 -7.68 -5.70
C LEU A 24 1.95 -6.18 -5.88
N TYR A 25 2.36 -5.41 -4.88
CA TYR A 25 2.37 -3.95 -4.96
C TYR A 25 3.81 -3.48 -5.10
N THR A 26 4.09 -2.64 -6.09
CA THR A 26 5.44 -2.22 -6.42
C THR A 26 5.46 -0.78 -6.92
N THR A 27 6.63 -0.14 -6.85
CA THR A 27 6.89 1.18 -7.44
C THR A 27 7.31 1.09 -8.91
N ARG A 28 7.59 -0.12 -9.43
CA ARG A 28 8.05 -0.32 -10.81
C ARG A 28 6.91 -0.30 -11.82
N GLN A 29 6.79 0.81 -12.54
CA GLN A 29 5.80 1.01 -13.61
C GLN A 29 5.88 -0.03 -14.74
N ASN A 30 7.07 -0.57 -15.00
CA ASN A 30 7.29 -1.50 -16.12
C ASN A 30 6.64 -2.90 -15.92
N LEU A 31 6.00 -3.14 -14.77
CA LEU A 31 5.46 -4.45 -14.37
C LEU A 31 3.94 -4.52 -14.41
N THR A 32 3.25 -3.39 -14.25
CA THR A 32 1.78 -3.35 -14.24
C THR A 32 1.15 -3.79 -15.56
N HIS A 33 1.85 -3.59 -16.68
CA HIS A 33 1.39 -4.06 -18.00
C HIS A 33 1.54 -5.56 -18.21
N LYS A 34 2.31 -6.26 -17.37
CA LYS A 34 2.64 -7.67 -17.56
C LYS A 34 1.67 -8.61 -16.87
N GLU A 35 1.07 -8.19 -15.75
CA GLU A 35 0.20 -9.05 -14.98
C GLU A 35 -0.84 -8.24 -14.17
N PRO A 36 -2.15 -8.57 -14.27
CA PRO A 36 -3.22 -7.81 -13.61
C PRO A 36 -3.19 -7.87 -12.07
N ARG A 37 -2.35 -8.73 -11.51
CA ARG A 37 -2.15 -8.88 -10.05
C ARG A 37 -1.07 -7.93 -9.52
N ILE A 38 -0.40 -7.19 -10.41
CA ILE A 38 0.64 -6.22 -10.07
C ILE A 38 0.02 -4.83 -10.00
N HIS A 39 0.10 -4.21 -8.83
CA HIS A 39 -0.43 -2.88 -8.55
C HIS A 39 0.71 -1.88 -8.40
N LEU A 40 0.63 -0.77 -9.12
CA LEU A 40 1.57 0.33 -8.96
C LEU A 40 1.19 1.15 -7.73
N ILE A 41 2.13 1.35 -6.82
CA ILE A 41 2.00 2.25 -5.67
C ILE A 41 3.15 3.26 -5.63
N GLY A 42 2.91 4.39 -4.97
CA GLY A 42 3.96 5.39 -4.71
C GLY A 42 5.00 4.87 -3.72
N LYS A 43 6.20 5.45 -3.76
CA LYS A 43 7.31 5.04 -2.87
C LYS A 43 6.96 5.21 -1.39
N ASN A 44 6.39 6.34 -1.00
CA ASN A 44 5.99 6.59 0.40
C ASN A 44 4.98 5.55 0.89
N CYS A 45 4.03 5.17 0.04
CA CYS A 45 3.07 4.11 0.33
C CYS A 45 3.74 2.75 0.51
N LEU A 46 4.70 2.41 -0.34
CA LEU A 46 5.48 1.20 -0.19
C LEU A 46 6.24 1.21 1.14
N ASP A 47 6.93 2.31 1.45
CA ASP A 47 7.71 2.48 2.68
C ASP A 47 6.83 2.41 3.94
N ALA A 48 5.60 2.91 3.89
CA ALA A 48 4.61 2.84 4.96
C ALA A 48 4.12 1.41 5.21
N LEU A 49 3.86 0.66 4.14
CA LEU A 49 3.28 -0.69 4.20
C LEU A 49 4.34 -1.78 4.45
N LYS A 50 5.58 -1.57 3.99
CA LYS A 50 6.66 -2.57 4.05
C LYS A 50 6.91 -3.16 5.45
N PRO A 51 6.90 -2.37 6.54
CA PRO A 51 7.08 -2.90 7.90
C PRO A 51 6.00 -3.90 8.34
N PHE A 52 4.84 -3.89 7.68
CA PHE A 52 3.69 -4.73 7.99
C PHE A 52 3.54 -5.92 7.04
N GLU A 53 4.51 -6.14 6.16
CA GLU A 53 4.50 -7.27 5.22
C GLU A 53 4.29 -8.60 5.96
N GLY A 54 3.35 -9.42 5.46
CA GLY A 54 2.90 -10.67 6.10
C GLY A 54 1.72 -10.51 7.07
N ARG A 55 1.43 -9.30 7.57
CA ARG A 55 0.20 -8.98 8.35
C ARG A 55 -0.85 -8.26 7.52
N LEU A 56 -0.44 -7.65 6.41
CA LEU A 56 -1.34 -6.94 5.52
C LEU A 56 -2.31 -7.91 4.82
N THR A 57 -3.55 -7.45 4.67
CA THR A 57 -4.55 -8.09 3.82
C THR A 57 -4.96 -7.12 2.71
N LYS A 58 -5.58 -7.65 1.66
CA LYS A 58 -6.14 -6.83 0.57
C LYS A 58 -7.10 -5.75 1.09
N THR A 59 -7.88 -6.08 2.11
CA THR A 59 -8.81 -5.14 2.75
C THR A 59 -8.06 -4.01 3.44
N VAL A 60 -7.06 -4.33 4.25
CA VAL A 60 -6.23 -3.33 4.95
C VAL A 60 -5.58 -2.36 3.97
N ILE A 61 -4.99 -2.85 2.87
CA ILE A 61 -4.37 -1.97 1.87
C ILE A 61 -5.41 -1.05 1.23
N LYS A 62 -6.58 -1.57 0.86
CA LYS A 62 -7.65 -0.76 0.25
C LYS A 62 -8.14 0.32 1.19
N GLU A 63 -8.40 -0.03 2.44
CA GLU A 63 -8.86 0.92 3.45
C GLU A 63 -7.79 1.97 3.74
N TRP A 64 -6.54 1.57 3.88
CA TRP A 64 -5.42 2.48 4.07
C TRP A 64 -5.26 3.45 2.88
N LEU A 65 -5.34 2.97 1.63
CA LEU A 65 -5.28 3.84 0.44
C LEU A 65 -6.41 4.86 0.39
N LEU A 66 -7.63 4.47 0.80
CA LEU A 66 -8.77 5.38 0.89
C LEU A 66 -8.57 6.41 2.00
N LEU A 67 -8.13 5.97 3.18
CA LEU A 67 -7.87 6.82 4.33
C LEU A 67 -6.74 7.81 4.05
N ALA A 68 -5.60 7.35 3.52
CA ALA A 68 -4.48 8.20 3.13
C ALA A 68 -4.94 9.34 2.21
N LYS A 69 -5.75 9.04 1.20
CA LYS A 69 -6.30 10.05 0.29
C LYS A 69 -7.19 11.08 1.00
N VAL A 70 -8.01 10.65 1.96
CA VAL A 70 -8.89 11.57 2.70
C VAL A 70 -8.10 12.41 3.70
N LEU A 71 -7.14 11.79 4.39
CA LEU A 71 -6.25 12.45 5.33
C LEU A 71 -5.38 13.49 4.63
N ASP A 72 -4.86 13.18 3.44
CA ASP A 72 -4.13 14.13 2.58
C ASP A 72 -5.03 15.30 2.15
N ALA A 73 -6.28 15.03 1.76
CA ALA A 73 -7.23 16.06 1.36
C ALA A 73 -7.70 16.96 2.53
N SER A 74 -7.62 16.45 3.76
CA SER A 74 -8.00 17.18 4.98
C SER A 74 -6.84 18.00 5.56
N CYS A 75 -5.69 18.01 4.89
CA CYS A 75 -4.44 18.53 5.42
C CYS A 75 -4.10 19.91 4.82
N ASP A 76 -3.94 20.92 5.68
CA ASP A 76 -3.05 22.04 5.38
C ASP A 76 -1.60 21.52 5.41
N SER A 77 -0.74 22.03 4.54
CA SER A 77 0.62 21.56 4.19
C SER A 77 1.61 21.25 5.34
N MET A 78 1.22 21.42 6.60
CA MET A 78 1.99 21.16 7.81
C MET A 78 1.58 19.92 8.62
N ASN A 79 0.42 19.28 8.41
CA ASN A 79 0.09 18.10 9.22
C ASN A 79 0.72 16.83 8.63
N GLN A 80 1.43 16.08 9.48
CA GLN A 80 1.91 14.74 9.15
C GLN A 80 1.08 13.72 9.95
N TRP A 81 0.79 12.57 9.32
CA TRP A 81 0.02 11.49 9.93
C TRP A 81 0.93 10.36 10.35
N ASP A 82 0.64 9.74 11.50
CA ASP A 82 1.30 8.54 11.97
C ASP A 82 0.76 7.33 11.19
N GLU A 83 1.32 7.11 10.00
CA GLU A 83 0.95 6.02 9.10
C GLU A 83 1.07 4.66 9.77
N LYS A 84 2.05 4.47 10.67
CA LYS A 84 2.24 3.21 11.38
C LYS A 84 1.06 2.93 12.30
N LYS A 85 0.66 3.90 13.11
CA LYS A 85 -0.50 3.77 14.00
C LYS A 85 -1.78 3.50 13.22
N ILE A 86 -2.00 4.19 12.10
CA ILE A 86 -3.17 3.97 11.25
C ILE A 86 -3.19 2.52 10.73
N ILE A 87 -2.08 2.04 10.18
CA ILE A 87 -2.01 0.68 9.63
C ILE A 87 -2.19 -0.37 10.74
N GLU A 88 -1.66 -0.14 11.94
CA GLU A 88 -1.86 -1.05 13.08
C GLU A 88 -3.32 -1.17 13.49
N GLU A 89 -4.05 -0.07 13.58
CA GLU A 89 -5.50 -0.08 13.88
C GLU A 89 -6.31 -0.80 12.79
N LEU A 90 -5.94 -0.60 11.52
CA LEU A 90 -6.56 -1.31 10.40
C LEU A 90 -6.28 -2.82 10.46
N ILE A 91 -5.05 -3.23 10.80
CA ILE A 91 -4.69 -4.64 10.96
C ILE A 91 -5.41 -5.25 12.17
N ALA A 92 -5.58 -4.50 13.25
CA ALA A 92 -6.33 -4.93 14.43
C ALA A 92 -7.83 -5.13 14.13
N GLY A 93 -8.32 -4.60 13.01
CA GLY A 93 -9.72 -4.71 12.62
C GLY A 93 -10.63 -3.84 13.48
N HIS A 94 -10.11 -2.73 14.00
CA HIS A 94 -10.90 -1.74 14.73
C HIS A 94 -11.49 -0.71 13.74
N PRO A 95 -12.80 -0.77 13.44
CA PRO A 95 -13.41 0.20 12.54
C PRO A 95 -13.53 1.54 13.26
N HIS A 96 -12.68 2.50 12.88
CA HIS A 96 -12.74 3.86 13.39
C HIS A 96 -13.37 4.80 12.35
N PRO A 97 -14.16 5.80 12.77
CA PRO A 97 -14.57 6.88 11.88
C PRO A 97 -13.36 7.75 11.48
N ILE A 98 -13.43 8.43 10.33
CA ILE A 98 -12.35 9.30 9.82
C ILE A 98 -11.94 10.35 10.87
N SER A 99 -12.91 10.92 11.60
CA SER A 99 -12.66 11.89 12.67
C SER A 99 -11.73 11.35 13.76
N TRP A 100 -11.82 10.07 14.10
CA TRP A 100 -10.94 9.47 15.10
C TRP A 100 -9.48 9.48 14.63
N TYR A 101 -9.22 9.16 13.36
CA TYR A 101 -7.86 9.23 12.79
C TYR A 101 -7.33 10.67 12.77
N LEU A 102 -8.19 11.65 12.46
CA LEU A 102 -7.81 13.07 12.49
C LEU A 102 -7.37 13.52 13.90
N ASP A 103 -8.04 13.03 14.93
CA ASP A 103 -7.77 13.40 16.32
C ASP A 103 -6.63 12.58 16.95
N ASN A 104 -6.43 11.32 16.53
CA ASN A 104 -5.57 10.37 17.24
C ASN A 104 -4.30 9.96 16.48
N CYS A 105 -4.23 10.21 15.17
CA CYS A 105 -3.10 9.81 14.34
C CYS A 105 -2.32 11.01 13.79
N LYS A 106 -2.61 12.22 14.25
CA LYS A 106 -1.80 13.40 13.92
C LYS A 106 -0.46 13.32 14.66
N LEU A 107 0.65 13.47 13.94
CA LEU A 107 1.96 13.62 14.55
C LEU A 107 2.07 15.00 15.22
N PRO A 108 2.76 15.09 16.38
CA PRO A 108 2.97 16.35 17.10
C PRO A 108 3.81 17.35 16.32
#